data_AF-A0A7R9AH95-F1
#
_entry.id   AF-A0A7R9AH95-F1
#
_cell.length_a   1.000
_cell.length_b   1.000
_cell.length_c   1.000
_cell.angle_alpha   90.00
_cell.angle_beta   90.00
_cell.angle_gamma   90.00
#
_symmetry.space_group_name_H-M   'P 1'
#
loop_
_entity.id
_entity.type
_entity.pdbx_description
1 polymer ?
#
loop_
_entity_poly.entity_id
_entity_poly.type
_entity_poly.pdbx_seq_one_letter_code
_entity_poly.pdbx_strand_id
1 'polypeptide(L)'
;GPTDYARWFNLPPSKEMRPAYEVEWSFFYEPFFILSSSAPYYYEGFKEYSYERGSFACELKARGWKFFVLNNAFVLHDGFKLTNMFEFFLNKKVRKELAKTAINHRLYRAELIAKIGSQAKKCSSLSYRTLEVLLVLAGHL
;
A
#
# COMPACT_ATOMS: atom_id res chain seq x y z
N GLY A 1 13.71 -4.33 -0.73
CA GLY A 1 12.72 -3.72 0.19
C GLY A 1 12.14 -4.76 1.14
N PRO A 2 11.06 -4.45 1.88
CA PRO A 2 10.48 -5.35 2.91
C PRO A 2 10.09 -6.74 2.41
N THR A 3 9.85 -6.91 1.12
CA THR A 3 9.53 -8.20 0.50
C THR A 3 10.70 -9.14 0.32
N ASP A 4 11.95 -8.67 0.43
CA ASP A 4 13.15 -9.50 0.27
C ASP A 4 13.10 -10.39 -0.99
N TYR A 5 13.23 -9.76 -2.17
CA TYR A 5 13.19 -10.44 -3.45
C TYR A 5 14.22 -11.59 -3.55
N ALA A 6 15.42 -11.40 -2.99
CA ALA A 6 16.45 -12.42 -3.00
C ALA A 6 16.01 -13.67 -2.24
N ARG A 7 15.40 -13.51 -1.06
CA ARG A 7 14.79 -14.63 -0.34
C ARG A 7 13.67 -15.29 -1.12
N TRP A 8 12.75 -14.50 -1.71
CA TRP A 8 11.63 -15.02 -2.50
C TRP A 8 12.11 -15.85 -3.71
N PHE A 9 13.08 -15.32 -4.46
CA PHE A 9 13.61 -15.95 -5.67
C PHE A 9 14.29 -17.29 -5.38
N ASN A 10 14.86 -17.45 -4.19
CA ASN A 10 15.54 -18.67 -3.75
C ASN A 10 14.62 -19.64 -2.99
N LEU A 11 13.30 -19.38 -2.93
CA LEU A 11 12.37 -20.33 -2.31
C LEU A 11 12.33 -21.65 -3.10
N PRO A 12 12.19 -22.80 -2.42
CA PRO A 12 11.98 -24.07 -3.10
C PRO A 12 10.74 -24.02 -3.99
N PRO A 13 10.81 -24.54 -5.23
CA PRO A 13 9.64 -24.63 -6.10
C PRO A 13 8.49 -25.36 -5.41
N SER A 14 7.28 -24.85 -5.58
CA SER A 14 6.06 -25.45 -5.03
C SER A 14 4.97 -25.46 -6.08
N LYS A 15 4.08 -26.45 -6.04
CA LYS A 15 2.90 -26.50 -6.92
C LYS A 15 1.75 -25.64 -6.40
N GLU A 16 1.75 -25.32 -5.11
CA GLU A 16 0.67 -24.60 -4.45
C GLU A 16 1.08 -23.16 -4.13
N MET A 17 0.14 -22.22 -4.31
CA MET A 17 0.32 -20.84 -3.87
C MET A 17 -0.02 -20.73 -2.39
N ARG A 18 0.95 -20.31 -1.58
CA ARG A 18 0.82 -20.19 -0.13
C ARG A 18 1.65 -19.04 0.44
N PRO A 19 1.30 -18.54 1.64
CA PRO A 19 2.19 -17.67 2.42
C PRO A 19 3.56 -18.32 2.60
N ALA A 20 4.62 -17.61 2.23
CA ALA A 20 6.00 -18.05 2.36
C ALA A 20 6.63 -17.51 3.65
N TYR A 21 6.51 -16.21 3.90
CA TYR A 21 7.02 -15.56 5.11
C TYR A 21 6.27 -14.26 5.40
N GLU A 22 6.16 -13.96 6.70
CA GLU A 22 5.65 -12.68 7.20
C GLU A 22 6.66 -11.57 6.90
N VAL A 23 6.15 -10.40 6.54
CA VAL A 23 6.93 -9.18 6.38
C VAL A 23 6.38 -8.09 7.29
N GLU A 24 7.28 -7.33 7.89
CA GLU A 24 6.87 -6.13 8.58
C GLU A 24 6.59 -5.04 7.55
N TRP A 25 5.32 -4.61 7.46
CA TRP A 25 4.97 -3.48 6.61
C TRP A 25 5.69 -2.22 7.09
N SER A 26 6.39 -1.57 6.16
CA SER A 26 7.04 -0.29 6.38
C SER A 26 6.28 0.81 5.66
N PHE A 27 6.26 1.99 6.25
CA PHE A 27 5.47 3.12 5.81
C PHE A 27 5.75 3.55 4.35
N PHE A 28 6.97 3.35 3.86
CA PHE A 28 7.36 3.67 2.48
C PHE A 28 7.14 2.52 1.49
N TYR A 29 6.53 1.43 1.94
CA TYR A 29 6.31 0.23 1.15
C TYR A 29 4.83 0.14 0.73
N GLU A 30 4.56 0.30 -0.57
CA GLU A 30 3.23 0.13 -1.15
C GLU A 30 3.16 -1.18 -1.96
N PRO A 31 2.98 -2.35 -1.31
CA PRO A 31 2.78 -3.61 -2.02
C PRO A 31 1.48 -3.61 -2.80
N PHE A 32 1.41 -4.50 -3.79
CA PHE A 32 0.13 -5.05 -4.23
C PHE A 32 -0.24 -6.18 -3.27
N PHE A 33 -1.43 -6.14 -2.70
CA PHE A 33 -1.88 -7.15 -1.76
C PHE A 33 -3.24 -7.72 -2.14
N ILE A 34 -3.42 -9.02 -1.87
CA ILE A 34 -4.70 -9.71 -1.93
C ILE A 34 -5.28 -9.72 -0.53
N LEU A 35 -6.57 -9.41 -0.44
CA LEU A 35 -7.29 -9.32 0.82
C LEU A 35 -8.32 -10.43 0.95
N SER A 36 -8.52 -10.88 2.19
CA SER A 36 -9.70 -11.66 2.53
C SER A 36 -10.96 -10.82 2.39
N SER A 37 -12.11 -11.47 2.14
CA SER A 37 -13.42 -10.81 2.12
C SER A 37 -13.80 -10.18 3.47
N SER A 38 -13.14 -10.58 4.56
CA SER A 38 -13.31 -9.98 5.89
C SER A 38 -12.49 -8.69 6.09
N ALA A 39 -11.68 -8.29 5.11
CA ALA A 39 -10.92 -7.04 5.20
C ALA A 39 -11.85 -5.81 5.18
N PRO A 40 -11.47 -4.72 5.86
CA PRO A 40 -12.22 -3.47 5.78
C PRO A 40 -12.28 -2.99 4.33
N TYR A 41 -13.37 -2.31 3.96
CA TYR A 41 -13.48 -1.68 2.66
C TYR A 41 -12.47 -0.54 2.50
N TYR A 42 -11.99 -0.39 1.27
CA TYR A 42 -11.13 0.71 0.87
C TYR A 42 -11.89 2.05 0.94
N TYR A 43 -11.20 3.15 1.28
CA TYR A 43 -11.80 4.48 1.33
C TYR A 43 -11.88 5.11 -0.07
N GLU A 44 -13.08 5.09 -0.67
CA GLU A 44 -13.33 5.58 -2.03
C GLU A 44 -13.27 7.11 -2.21
N GLY A 45 -13.04 7.86 -1.12
CA GLY A 45 -12.85 9.32 -1.21
C GLY A 45 -11.52 9.70 -1.87
N PHE A 46 -10.57 8.78 -1.99
CA PHE A 46 -9.40 8.97 -2.85
C PHE A 46 -9.81 8.68 -4.31
N LYS A 47 -9.65 9.67 -5.19
CA LYS A 47 -10.09 9.58 -6.59
C LYS A 47 -8.93 9.62 -7.58
N GLU A 48 -7.92 10.43 -7.29
CA GLU A 48 -6.77 10.61 -8.18
C GLU A 48 -5.53 10.97 -7.36
N TYR A 49 -4.40 10.37 -7.76
CA TYR A 49 -3.04 10.63 -7.30
C TYR A 49 -2.78 10.43 -5.80
N SER A 50 -1.91 9.46 -5.49
CA SER A 50 -1.27 9.30 -4.18
C SER A 50 -2.22 8.96 -3.03
N TYR A 51 -1.63 8.55 -1.91
CA TYR A 51 -2.26 8.22 -0.62
C TYR A 51 -3.08 6.94 -0.55
N GLU A 52 -3.54 6.40 -1.66
CA GLU A 52 -4.49 5.28 -1.73
C GLU A 52 -3.99 4.00 -1.03
N ARG A 53 -3.05 3.30 -1.66
CA ARG A 53 -2.57 1.99 -1.19
C ARG A 53 -1.81 2.07 0.12
N GLY A 54 -0.95 3.08 0.28
CA GLY A 54 -0.20 3.30 1.50
C GLY A 54 -1.10 3.56 2.72
N SER A 55 -2.14 4.39 2.58
CA SER A 55 -3.08 4.64 3.69
C SER A 55 -3.83 3.39 4.07
N PHE A 56 -4.31 2.64 3.08
CA PHE A 56 -5.06 1.41 3.33
C PHE A 56 -4.19 0.30 3.95
N ALA A 57 -2.96 0.12 3.47
CA ALA A 57 -1.99 -0.79 4.10
C ALA A 57 -1.72 -0.39 5.56
N CYS A 58 -1.62 0.92 5.85
CA CYS A 58 -1.46 1.37 7.22
C CYS A 58 -2.69 1.08 8.09
N GLU A 59 -3.90 1.26 7.57
CA GLU A 59 -5.12 0.89 8.30
C GLU A 59 -5.17 -0.60 8.61
N LEU A 60 -4.84 -1.46 7.64
CA LEU A 60 -4.76 -2.91 7.86
C LEU A 60 -3.75 -3.21 8.98
N LYS A 61 -2.55 -2.65 8.93
CA LYS A 61 -1.53 -2.81 9.98
C LYS A 61 -2.02 -2.31 11.34
N ALA A 62 -2.67 -1.15 11.39
CA ALA A 62 -3.21 -0.56 12.62
C ALA A 62 -4.34 -1.41 13.22
N ARG A 63 -5.08 -2.15 12.39
CA ARG A 63 -6.08 -3.14 12.77
C ARG A 63 -5.52 -4.52 13.11
N GLY A 64 -4.19 -4.69 13.11
CA GLY A 64 -3.52 -5.94 13.49
C GLY A 64 -3.34 -6.94 12.36
N TRP A 65 -3.65 -6.56 11.11
CA TRP A 65 -3.41 -7.43 9.96
C TRP A 65 -1.92 -7.64 9.74
N LYS A 66 -1.57 -8.86 9.36
CA LYS A 66 -0.22 -9.26 9.02
C LYS A 66 -0.08 -9.37 7.52
N PHE A 67 1.14 -9.17 7.04
CA PHE A 67 1.48 -9.15 5.63
C PHE A 67 2.39 -10.33 5.34
N PHE A 68 2.03 -11.15 4.35
CA PHE A 68 2.81 -12.33 3.96
C PHE A 68 3.15 -12.31 2.50
N VAL A 69 4.41 -12.55 2.17
CA VAL A 69 4.83 -12.79 0.79
C VAL A 69 4.31 -14.14 0.33
N LEU A 70 3.76 -14.21 -0.88
CA LEU A 70 3.37 -15.47 -1.52
C LEU A 70 4.54 -16.11 -2.26
N ASN A 71 4.70 -17.44 -2.15
CA ASN A 71 5.81 -18.18 -2.75
C ASN A 71 5.82 -18.17 -4.30
N ASN A 72 4.65 -18.18 -4.94
CA ASN A 72 4.52 -18.38 -6.39
C ASN A 72 3.80 -17.21 -7.10
N ALA A 73 3.77 -16.03 -6.49
CA ALA A 73 3.06 -14.88 -7.05
C ALA A 73 3.97 -13.66 -7.17
N PHE A 74 3.98 -13.08 -8.35
CA PHE A 74 4.68 -11.83 -8.65
C PHE A 74 3.86 -11.03 -9.66
N VAL A 75 4.08 -9.72 -9.67
CA VAL A 75 3.54 -8.85 -10.72
C VAL A 75 4.71 -8.07 -11.28
N LEU A 76 4.83 -8.09 -12.60
CA LEU A 76 5.76 -7.24 -13.32
C LEU A 76 5.04 -5.95 -13.68
N HIS A 77 5.64 -4.83 -13.31
CA HIS A 77 5.17 -3.53 -13.73
C HIS A 77 6.03 -3.06 -14.90
N ASP A 78 5.49 -3.17 -16.12
CA ASP A 78 6.06 -2.49 -17.29
C ASP A 78 5.49 -1.06 -17.34
N GLY A 79 6.33 -0.06 -17.11
CA GLY A 79 5.88 1.29 -16.79
C GLY A 79 6.57 2.38 -17.60
N PHE A 80 5.77 3.22 -18.27
CA PHE A 80 6.21 4.51 -18.77
C PHE A 80 6.41 5.47 -17.60
N LYS A 81 7.66 5.78 -17.25
CA LYS A 81 7.93 6.94 -16.39
C LYS A 81 7.60 8.19 -17.21
N LEU A 82 6.68 9.02 -16.71
CA LEU A 82 6.44 10.34 -17.30
C LEU A 82 7.78 11.07 -17.41
N THR A 83 8.19 11.37 -18.64
CA THR A 83 9.48 11.99 -18.94
C THR A 83 9.61 13.39 -18.34
N ASN A 84 8.48 14.05 -18.01
CA ASN A 84 8.48 15.36 -17.37
C ASN A 84 7.48 15.46 -16.20
N MET A 85 7.82 14.80 -15.08
CA MET A 85 7.05 14.91 -13.82
C MET A 85 6.86 16.36 -13.36
N PHE A 86 7.83 17.25 -13.62
CA PHE A 86 7.75 18.62 -13.16
C PHE A 86 6.59 19.37 -13.83
N GLU A 87 6.51 19.35 -15.17
CA GLU A 87 5.39 19.94 -15.91
C GLU A 87 4.04 19.32 -15.52
N PHE A 88 4.04 18.01 -15.29
CA PHE A 88 2.86 17.31 -14.82
C PHE A 88 2.33 17.87 -13.49
N PHE A 89 3.20 18.07 -12.50
CA PHE A 89 2.82 18.63 -11.20
C PHE A 89 2.60 20.16 -11.21
N LEU A 90 3.07 20.87 -12.24
CA LEU A 90 2.73 22.28 -12.46
C LEU A 90 1.32 22.47 -13.03
N ASN A 91 0.73 21.44 -13.64
CA ASN A 91 -0.60 21.50 -14.23
C ASN A 91 -1.66 21.93 -13.19
N LYS A 92 -2.41 23.00 -13.50
CA LYS A 92 -3.42 23.57 -12.58
C LYS A 92 -4.51 22.57 -12.20
N LYS A 93 -4.94 21.69 -13.13
CA LYS A 93 -5.93 20.65 -12.86
C LYS A 93 -5.36 19.63 -11.87
N VAL A 94 -4.16 19.14 -12.13
CA VAL A 94 -3.45 18.19 -11.23
C VAL A 94 -3.29 18.77 -9.84
N ARG A 95 -2.86 20.04 -9.72
CA ARG A 95 -2.74 20.73 -8.42
C ARG A 95 -4.06 20.84 -7.67
N LYS A 96 -5.16 21.15 -8.37
CA LYS A 96 -6.49 21.21 -7.76
C LYS A 96 -6.93 19.84 -7.24
N GLU A 97 -6.67 18.77 -7.98
CA GLU A 97 -6.97 17.41 -7.53
C GLU A 97 -6.10 17.00 -6.33
N LEU A 98 -4.78 17.28 -6.37
CA LEU A 98 -3.89 17.03 -5.22
C LEU A 98 -4.34 17.77 -3.95
N ALA A 99 -4.84 19.00 -4.07
CA ALA A 99 -5.38 19.74 -2.94
C ALA A 99 -6.64 19.08 -2.36
N LYS A 100 -7.54 18.55 -3.21
CA LYS A 100 -8.69 17.77 -2.75
C LYS A 100 -8.26 16.47 -2.09
N THR A 101 -7.32 15.74 -2.69
CA THR A 101 -6.77 14.50 -2.11
C THR A 101 -6.16 14.76 -0.73
N ALA A 102 -5.46 15.88 -0.54
CA ALA A 102 -4.94 16.26 0.77
C ALA A 102 -6.05 16.52 1.81
N ILE A 103 -7.17 17.13 1.42
CA ILE A 103 -8.34 17.31 2.28
C ILE A 103 -8.97 15.95 2.63
N ASN A 104 -9.19 15.10 1.63
CA ASN A 104 -9.78 13.77 1.82
C ASN A 104 -8.89 12.90 2.72
N HIS A 105 -7.57 12.99 2.58
CA HIS A 105 -6.64 12.29 3.46
C HIS A 105 -6.76 12.75 4.93
N ARG A 106 -7.01 14.05 5.18
CA ARG A 106 -7.26 14.55 6.54
C ARG A 106 -8.58 14.02 7.11
N LEU A 107 -9.64 13.99 6.30
CA LEU A 107 -10.94 13.45 6.70
C LEU A 107 -10.85 11.96 7.01
N TYR A 108 -10.26 11.19 6.10
CA TYR A 108 -9.98 9.77 6.29
C TYR A 108 -9.21 9.50 7.58
N ARG A 109 -8.16 10.28 7.86
CA ARG A 109 -7.38 10.13 9.10
C ARG A 109 -8.22 10.40 10.34
N ALA A 110 -9.05 11.44 10.33
CA ALA A 110 -9.93 11.75 11.46
C ALA A 110 -10.93 10.61 11.71
N GLU A 111 -11.53 10.08 10.64
CA GLU A 111 -12.43 8.93 10.70
C GLU A 111 -11.73 7.66 11.20
N LEU A 112 -10.51 7.38 10.72
CA LEU A 112 -9.73 6.23 11.16
C LEU A 112 -9.38 6.33 12.65
N ILE A 113 -8.93 7.50 13.11
CA ILE A 113 -8.65 7.74 14.54
C ILE A 113 -9.92 7.54 15.37
N ALA A 114 -11.09 7.99 14.90
CA ALA A 114 -12.36 7.77 15.59
C ALA A 114 -12.73 6.28 15.65
N LYS A 115 -12.44 5.49 14.61
CA LYS A 115 -12.79 4.06 14.53
C LYS A 115 -11.85 3.15 15.34
N ILE A 116 -10.54 3.36 15.25
CA ILE A 116 -9.53 2.42 15.79
C ILE A 116 -8.58 3.06 16.81
N GLY A 117 -8.82 4.32 17.19
CA GLY A 117 -8.14 4.98 18.30
C GLY A 117 -6.67 5.31 18.04
N SER A 118 -5.87 5.27 19.11
CA SER A 118 -4.47 5.68 19.12
C SER A 118 -3.57 4.87 18.17
N GLN A 119 -4.01 3.68 17.79
CA GLN A 119 -3.35 2.77 16.85
C GLN A 119 -3.17 3.43 15.47
N ALA A 120 -4.10 4.30 15.06
CA ALA A 120 -4.01 5.07 13.82
C ALA A 120 -2.92 6.15 13.83
N LYS A 121 -2.38 6.54 15.00
CA LYS A 121 -1.35 7.59 15.11
C LYS A 121 -0.01 7.17 14.52
N LYS A 122 0.23 5.86 14.32
CA LYS A 122 1.47 5.32 13.72
C LYS A 122 1.56 5.56 12.20
N CYS A 123 0.51 6.06 11.56
CA CYS A 123 0.38 6.23 10.11
C CYS A 123 0.84 7.59 9.54
N SER A 124 1.70 8.36 10.22
CA SER A 124 1.97 9.76 9.85
C SER A 124 3.35 10.00 9.22
N SER A 125 3.45 10.01 7.87
CA SER A 125 4.31 10.92 7.06
C SER A 125 4.51 10.45 5.60
N LEU A 126 3.49 10.54 4.72
CA LEU A 126 3.60 10.05 3.33
C LEU A 126 4.66 10.82 2.54
N SER A 127 5.72 10.13 2.14
CA SER A 127 6.73 10.60 1.18
C SER A 127 7.16 9.43 0.30
N TYR A 128 7.07 9.60 -1.02
CA TYR A 128 7.21 8.51 -1.99
C TYR A 128 8.67 8.13 -2.26
N ARG A 129 8.97 6.81 -2.23
CA ARG A 129 10.04 6.18 -3.02
C ARG A 129 9.57 4.80 -3.51
N THR A 130 10.25 4.35 -4.56
CA THR A 130 9.80 3.47 -5.64
C THR A 130 9.57 1.98 -5.30
N LEU A 131 8.78 1.38 -6.19
CA LEU A 131 8.31 -0.01 -6.36
C LEU A 131 9.39 -1.11 -6.25
N GLU A 132 9.06 -2.12 -5.45
CA GLU A 132 9.42 -3.53 -5.69
C GLU A 132 8.15 -4.36 -5.46
N VAL A 133 7.71 -5.08 -6.50
CA VAL A 133 6.38 -5.69 -6.53
C VAL A 133 6.46 -7.18 -6.19
N LEU A 134 5.86 -7.54 -5.07
CA LEU A 134 5.53 -8.91 -4.71
C LEU A 134 4.11 -8.91 -4.16
N LEU A 135 3.34 -9.95 -4.49
CA LEU A 135 1.96 -10.09 -4.02
C LEU A 135 1.97 -10.50 -2.55
N VAL A 136 1.35 -9.67 -1.72
CA VAL A 136 1.29 -9.87 -0.29
C VAL A 136 -0.12 -10.28 0.12
N LEU A 137 -0.28 -11.40 0.82
CA LEU A 137 -1.54 -11.72 1.48
C LEU A 137 -1.62 -10.89 2.76
N ALA A 138 -2.67 -10.10 2.92
CA ALA A 138 -2.99 -9.53 4.22
C ALA A 138 -4.11 -10.36 4.87
N GLY A 139 -3.87 -10.86 6.08
CA GLY A 139 -4.81 -11.73 6.78
C GLY A 139 -4.58 -11.81 8.29
N HIS A 140 -5.59 -12.34 9.00
CA HIS A 140 -5.40 -12.96 10.31
C HIS A 140 -5.23 -14.46 10.05
N LEU A 141 -3.98 -14.95 10.09
CA LEU A 141 -3.69 -16.38 10.11
C LEU A 141 -3.63 -16.87 11.55
#